data_AF-A0A941NIH0-F1
#
_entry.id   AF-A0A941NIH0-F1
#
_cell.length_a   1.000
_cell.length_b   1.000
_cell.length_c   1.000
_cell.angle_alpha   90.00
_cell.angle_beta   90.00
_cell.angle_gamma   90.00
#
_symmetry.space_group_name_H-M   'P 1'
#
loop_
_entity.id
_entity.type
_entity.pdbx_description
1 polymer ?
#
loop_
_entity_poly.entity_id
_entity_poly.type
_entity_poly.pdbx_seq_one_letter_code
_entity_poly.pdbx_strand_id
1 'polypeptide(L)'
;MDLSRRALMGSLGVASAALPLAARAVPSMLTALPDKSSYDFHGTYLNAAYAHPLNRIVRKAGNDFLMSRADSEVTRAWPRDNPRNAAVAKFAALINASPDDIAVVPSTMEGENHVAAALGLGEHAGVVTDVYHYDASLILYGER
;
A
#
# COMPACT_ATOMS: atom_id res chain seq x y z
N MET A 1 -52.26 13.65 -0.61
CA MET A 1 -51.67 12.64 -1.50
C MET A 1 -50.84 11.73 -0.61
N ASP A 2 -51.34 10.54 -0.29
CA ASP A 2 -50.67 9.62 0.62
C ASP A 2 -49.59 8.82 -0.10
N LEU A 3 -48.33 9.24 0.06
CA LEU A 3 -47.17 8.51 -0.42
C LEU A 3 -46.85 7.39 0.57
N SER A 4 -47.24 6.16 0.25
CA SER A 4 -46.91 5.00 1.08
C SER A 4 -45.47 4.52 0.84
N ARG A 5 -44.83 3.98 1.88
CA ARG A 5 -43.48 3.37 1.82
C ARG A 5 -43.32 2.34 0.69
N ARG A 6 -44.41 1.68 0.27
CA ARG A 6 -44.39 0.71 -0.82
C ARG A 6 -44.23 1.38 -2.20
N ALA A 7 -44.75 2.60 -2.37
CA ALA A 7 -44.54 3.38 -3.59
C ALA A 7 -43.09 3.89 -3.70
N LEU A 8 -42.45 4.22 -2.57
CA LEU A 8 -41.04 4.65 -2.53
C LEU A 8 -40.06 3.49 -2.81
N MET A 9 -40.39 2.27 -2.38
CA MET A 9 -39.58 1.07 -2.65
C MET A 9 -39.71 0.57 -4.10
N GLY A 10 -40.84 0.83 -4.77
CA GLY A 10 -41.04 0.48 -6.18
C GLY A 10 -40.27 1.38 -7.15
N SER A 11 -40.04 2.65 -6.80
CA SER A 11 -39.31 3.61 -7.65
C SER A 11 -37.78 3.56 -7.50
N LEU A 12 -37.26 3.03 -6.38
CA LEU A 12 -35.83 2.80 -6.18
C LEU A 12 -35.29 1.56 -6.91
N GLY A 13 -36.17 0.60 -7.25
CA GLY A 13 -35.77 -0.67 -7.88
C GLY A 13 -35.42 -0.59 -9.37
N VAL A 14 -35.78 0.51 -10.07
CA VAL A 14 -35.55 0.64 -11.53
C VAL A 14 -34.48 1.69 -11.87
N ALA A 15 -34.06 2.52 -10.91
CA ALA A 15 -33.05 3.56 -11.14
C ALA A 15 -31.60 3.14 -10.88
N SER A 16 -31.35 1.97 -10.28
CA SER A 16 -29.99 1.50 -9.96
C SER A 16 -29.35 0.59 -11.02
N ALA A 17 -30.08 0.19 -12.07
CA ALA A 17 -29.57 -0.73 -13.08
C ALA A 17 -28.81 -0.05 -14.24
N ALA A 18 -28.63 1.27 -14.20
CA ALA A 18 -27.94 2.03 -15.25
C ALA A 18 -26.93 3.04 -14.67
N LEU A 19 -26.13 2.62 -13.68
CA LEU A 19 -24.81 3.21 -13.55
C LEU A 19 -23.97 2.62 -14.68
N PRO A 20 -23.44 3.43 -15.61
CA PRO A 20 -22.34 2.93 -16.42
C PRO A 20 -21.21 2.70 -15.42
N LEU A 21 -21.00 1.45 -15.03
CA LEU A 21 -19.69 1.01 -14.58
C LEU A 21 -18.81 1.09 -15.82
N ALA A 22 -18.46 2.32 -16.21
CA ALA A 22 -17.35 2.58 -17.07
C ALA A 22 -16.15 2.09 -16.28
N ALA A 23 -15.86 0.79 -16.41
CA ALA A 23 -14.56 0.25 -16.12
C ALA A 23 -13.62 1.17 -16.87
N ARG A 24 -12.98 2.07 -16.13
CA ARG A 24 -12.00 2.99 -16.68
C ARG A 24 -10.96 2.06 -17.26
N ALA A 25 -10.94 1.94 -18.59
CA ALA A 25 -9.98 1.10 -19.28
C ALA A 25 -8.62 1.66 -18.90
N VAL A 26 -7.98 1.02 -17.92
CA VAL A 26 -6.59 1.29 -17.61
C VAL A 26 -5.88 0.85 -18.89
N PRO A 27 -5.20 1.75 -19.62
CA PRO A 27 -4.46 1.34 -20.80
C PRO A 27 -3.52 0.24 -20.33
N SER A 28 -3.82 -0.99 -20.75
CA SER A 28 -2.98 -2.13 -20.48
C SER A 28 -1.78 -1.92 -21.37
N MET A 29 -0.76 -1.23 -20.86
CA MET A 29 0.59 -1.48 -21.32
C MET A 29 0.86 -2.92 -20.87
N LEU A 30 0.42 -3.88 -21.70
CA LEU A 30 0.78 -5.28 -21.57
C LEU A 30 2.28 -5.34 -21.79
N THR A 31 3.04 -5.03 -20.75
CA THR A 31 4.46 -5.37 -20.70
C THR A 31 4.49 -6.88 -20.70
N ALA A 32 4.95 -7.46 -21.81
CA ALA A 32 5.06 -8.91 -21.93
C ALA A 32 5.94 -9.43 -20.79
N LEU A 33 5.41 -10.33 -19.97
CA LEU A 33 6.18 -10.95 -18.91
C LEU A 33 7.04 -12.10 -19.47
N PRO A 34 8.30 -12.25 -19.01
CA PRO A 34 8.96 -11.45 -17.98
C PRO A 34 9.56 -10.13 -18.52
N ASP A 35 9.26 -9.01 -17.85
CA ASP A 35 9.85 -7.69 -18.15
C ASP A 35 11.25 -7.53 -17.56
N LYS A 36 12.23 -8.24 -18.14
CA LYS A 36 13.63 -8.14 -17.71
C LYS A 36 14.28 -6.83 -18.12
N SER A 37 13.80 -6.21 -19.21
CA SER A 37 14.36 -4.99 -19.79
C SER A 37 14.22 -3.75 -18.90
N SER A 38 13.27 -3.74 -17.96
CA SER A 38 13.05 -2.62 -17.04
C SER A 38 14.00 -2.58 -15.85
N TYR A 39 14.95 -3.51 -15.76
CA TYR A 39 15.92 -3.60 -14.67
C TYR A 39 17.34 -3.37 -15.21
N ASP A 40 18.16 -2.66 -14.43
CA ASP A 40 19.58 -2.43 -14.73
C ASP A 40 20.48 -3.60 -14.26
N PHE A 41 19.94 -4.51 -13.45
CA PHE A 41 20.69 -5.66 -12.94
C PHE A 41 20.97 -6.69 -14.04
N HIS A 42 22.20 -7.22 -14.06
CA HIS A 42 22.63 -8.25 -15.00
C HIS A 42 23.04 -9.52 -14.24
N GLY A 43 22.64 -10.69 -14.78
CA GLY A 43 22.98 -12.00 -14.23
C GLY A 43 21.80 -12.69 -13.53
N THR A 44 22.10 -13.67 -12.70
CA THR A 44 21.12 -14.46 -11.96
C THR A 44 21.09 -14.02 -10.50
N TYR A 45 19.94 -13.54 -10.03
CA TYR A 45 19.72 -13.12 -8.65
C TYR A 45 18.70 -14.03 -7.97
N LEU A 46 19.16 -14.84 -7.02
CA LEU A 46 18.32 -15.81 -6.29
C LEU A 46 17.97 -15.36 -4.87
N ASN A 47 18.36 -14.14 -4.47
CA ASN A 47 18.15 -13.62 -3.11
C ASN A 47 17.09 -12.49 -3.06
N ALA A 48 16.05 -12.59 -3.88
CA ALA A 48 15.00 -11.57 -3.96
C ALA A 48 14.20 -11.41 -2.65
N ALA A 49 14.18 -12.45 -1.81
CA ALA A 49 13.59 -12.40 -0.47
C ALA A 49 14.29 -11.38 0.45
N TYR A 50 15.61 -11.19 0.31
CA TYR A 50 16.34 -10.18 1.07
C TYR A 50 16.12 -8.77 0.49
N ALA A 51 16.37 -8.59 -0.81
CA ALA A 51 16.19 -7.31 -1.49
C ALA A 51 16.01 -7.50 -3.00
N HIS A 52 15.01 -6.86 -3.59
CA HIS A 52 14.78 -6.95 -5.03
C HIS A 52 15.67 -5.96 -5.79
N PRO A 53 16.22 -6.34 -6.98
CA PRO A 53 16.77 -5.37 -7.90
C PRO A 53 15.75 -4.28 -8.23
N LEU A 54 16.18 -3.02 -8.25
CA LEU A 54 15.29 -1.88 -8.42
C LEU A 54 14.88 -1.71 -9.89
N ASN A 55 13.58 -1.62 -10.15
CA ASN A 55 13.06 -1.27 -11.48
C ASN A 55 13.43 0.19 -11.84
N ARG A 56 13.77 0.45 -13.11
CA ARG A 56 14.18 1.78 -13.61
C ARG A 56 13.16 2.88 -13.31
N ILE A 57 11.86 2.57 -13.35
CA ILE A 57 10.79 3.53 -13.06
C ILE A 57 10.82 3.93 -11.58
N VAL A 58 11.05 2.96 -10.68
CA VAL A 58 11.15 3.21 -9.24
C VAL A 58 12.41 4.03 -8.93
N ARG A 59 13.54 3.67 -9.54
CA ARG A 59 14.79 4.47 -9.43
C ARG A 59 14.58 5.91 -9.87
N LYS A 60 13.93 6.12 -11.02
CA LYS A 60 13.62 7.46 -11.52
C LYS A 60 12.74 8.24 -10.54
N ALA A 61 11.67 7.63 -10.03
CA ALA A 61 10.76 8.29 -9.09
C ALA A 61 11.48 8.72 -7.79
N GLY A 62 12.39 7.88 -7.26
CA GLY A 62 13.22 8.24 -6.10
C GLY A 62 14.14 9.42 -6.39
N ASN A 63 14.81 9.42 -7.55
CA ASN A 63 15.66 10.54 -7.96
C ASN A 63 14.87 11.83 -8.14
N ASP A 64 13.71 11.78 -8.80
CA ASP A 64 12.83 12.93 -9.00
C ASP A 64 12.39 13.53 -7.64
N PHE A 65 12.05 12.68 -6.66
CA PHE A 65 11.71 13.11 -5.30
C PHE A 65 12.89 13.77 -4.57
N LEU A 66 14.10 13.22 -4.69
CA LEU A 66 15.28 13.83 -4.06
C LEU A 66 15.62 15.18 -4.71
N MET A 67 15.53 15.28 -6.04
CA MET A 67 15.77 16.53 -6.77
C MET A 67 14.74 17.61 -6.45
N SER A 68 13.46 17.25 -6.29
CA SER A 68 12.44 18.22 -5.88
C SER A 68 12.69 18.81 -4.48
N ARG A 69 13.54 18.18 -3.67
CA ARG A 69 13.93 18.67 -2.33
C ARG A 69 15.27 19.41 -2.34
N ALA A 70 16.03 19.34 -3.42
CA ALA A 70 17.36 19.94 -3.56
C ALA A 70 17.37 21.26 -4.37
N ASP A 71 16.36 21.50 -5.22
CA ASP A 71 16.21 22.74 -5.99
C ASP A 71 15.42 23.81 -5.20
N SER A 72 15.36 25.04 -5.73
CA SER A 72 14.63 26.23 -5.27
C SER A 72 13.17 26.02 -4.81
N GLU A 73 12.57 24.88 -5.18
CA GLU A 73 11.26 24.40 -4.78
C GLU A 73 11.29 23.59 -3.46
N VAL A 74 12.23 23.87 -2.54
CA VAL A 74 12.35 23.20 -1.23
C VAL A 74 11.04 23.25 -0.42
N THR A 75 10.21 24.28 -0.65
CA THR A 75 8.89 24.47 -0.02
C THR A 75 7.74 23.76 -0.76
N ARG A 76 7.98 23.17 -1.94
CA ARG A 76 6.99 22.48 -2.77
C ARG A 76 6.52 21.13 -2.22
N ALA A 77 6.82 20.82 -0.96
CA ALA A 77 6.58 19.47 -0.45
C ALA A 77 6.00 19.47 0.96
N TRP A 78 4.95 20.26 1.25
CA TRP A 78 3.95 19.92 2.29
C TRP A 78 2.79 20.94 2.32
N PRO A 79 1.49 20.54 2.43
CA PRO A 79 0.92 19.21 2.22
C PRO A 79 0.41 18.96 0.78
N ARG A 80 0.53 19.94 -0.13
CA ARG A 80 0.08 19.82 -1.52
C ARG A 80 1.08 18.97 -2.33
N ASP A 81 0.58 18.15 -3.25
CA ASP A 81 1.35 17.30 -4.17
C ASP A 81 2.28 16.26 -3.52
N ASN A 82 1.91 15.71 -2.34
CA ASN A 82 2.70 14.69 -1.68
C ASN A 82 2.65 13.35 -2.45
N PRO A 83 3.76 12.87 -3.06
CA PRO A 83 3.78 11.60 -3.78
C PRO A 83 3.43 10.40 -2.87
N ARG A 84 3.57 10.55 -1.54
CA ARG A 84 3.12 9.58 -0.54
C ARG A 84 1.63 9.25 -0.69
N ASN A 85 0.76 10.25 -0.84
CA ASN A 85 -0.69 10.01 -0.86
C ASN A 85 -1.10 9.22 -2.11
N ALA A 86 -0.47 9.51 -3.24
CA ALA A 86 -0.67 8.73 -4.47
C ALA A 86 -0.12 7.30 -4.34
N ALA A 87 1.02 7.11 -3.67
CA ALA A 87 1.57 5.78 -3.40
C ALA A 87 0.64 4.98 -2.46
N VAL A 88 0.14 5.60 -1.39
CA VAL A 88 -0.84 5.02 -0.46
C VAL A 88 -2.11 4.58 -1.18
N ALA A 89 -2.70 5.45 -2.01
CA ALA A 89 -3.91 5.10 -2.74
C ALA A 89 -3.71 3.91 -3.71
N LYS A 90 -2.56 3.85 -4.38
CA LYS A 90 -2.21 2.72 -5.27
C LYS A 90 -2.00 1.42 -4.49
N PHE A 91 -1.31 1.49 -3.34
CA PHE A 91 -1.08 0.32 -2.50
C PHE A 91 -2.37 -0.20 -1.87
N ALA A 92 -3.22 0.70 -1.36
CA ALA A 92 -4.54 0.36 -0.82
C ALA A 92 -5.39 -0.37 -1.88
N ALA A 93 -5.43 0.15 -3.11
CA ALA A 93 -6.12 -0.51 -4.22
C ALA A 93 -5.53 -1.89 -4.57
N LEU A 94 -4.20 -2.05 -4.49
CA LEU A 94 -3.51 -3.32 -4.75
C LEU A 94 -3.93 -4.42 -3.77
N ILE A 95 -4.15 -4.07 -2.49
CA ILE A 95 -4.51 -5.03 -1.43
C ILE A 95 -6.00 -5.03 -1.08
N ASN A 96 -6.83 -4.32 -1.87
CA ASN A 96 -8.28 -4.16 -1.62
C ASN A 96 -8.61 -3.57 -0.24
N ALA A 97 -7.93 -2.49 0.14
CA ALA A 97 -8.14 -1.74 1.40
C ALA A 97 -8.52 -0.27 1.15
N SER A 98 -8.96 0.45 2.19
CA SER A 98 -9.09 1.90 2.15
C SER A 98 -7.71 2.58 2.26
N PRO A 99 -7.46 3.72 1.61
CA PRO A 99 -6.28 4.54 1.89
C PRO A 99 -6.11 4.90 3.38
N ASP A 100 -7.21 5.02 4.12
CA ASP A 100 -7.21 5.33 5.55
C ASP A 100 -6.73 4.15 6.41
N ASP A 101 -6.70 2.92 5.86
CA ASP A 101 -6.19 1.72 6.53
C ASP A 101 -4.66 1.58 6.39
N ILE A 102 -3.99 2.47 5.65
CA ILE A 102 -2.57 2.34 5.30
C ILE A 102 -1.68 3.28 6.11
N ALA A 103 -0.84 2.68 6.95
CA ALA A 103 0.32 3.36 7.53
C ALA A 103 1.56 3.18 6.63
N VAL A 104 2.31 4.27 6.42
CA VAL A 104 3.61 4.22 5.73
C VAL A 104 4.71 4.18 6.79
N VAL A 105 5.39 3.05 6.89
CA VAL A 105 6.47 2.76 7.85
C VAL A 105 7.77 2.41 7.09
N PRO A 106 8.95 2.58 7.68
CA PRO A 106 10.22 2.37 6.98
C PRO A 106 10.61 0.89 6.82
N SER A 107 10.04 -0.03 7.60
CA SER A 107 10.30 -1.46 7.52
C SER A 107 9.15 -2.28 8.12
N THR A 108 9.13 -3.59 7.84
CA THR A 108 8.21 -4.53 8.48
C THR A 108 8.35 -4.53 10.00
N MET A 109 9.59 -4.52 10.50
CA MET A 109 9.91 -4.51 11.94
C MET A 109 9.33 -3.27 12.65
N GLU A 110 9.44 -2.08 12.05
CA GLU A 110 8.83 -0.88 12.63
C GLU A 110 7.28 -0.95 12.61
N GLY A 111 6.70 -1.55 11.57
CA GLY A 111 5.26 -1.81 11.54
C GLY A 111 4.80 -2.75 12.66
N GLU A 112 5.51 -3.86 12.85
CA GLU A 112 5.23 -4.83 13.93
C GLU A 112 5.40 -4.19 15.31
N ASN A 113 6.45 -3.38 15.51
CA ASN A 113 6.67 -2.61 16.74
C ASN A 113 5.49 -1.71 17.08
N HIS A 114 4.99 -0.95 16.09
CA HIS A 114 3.85 -0.07 16.30
C HIS A 114 2.58 -0.83 16.71
N VAL A 115 2.33 -1.98 16.08
CA VAL A 115 1.19 -2.83 16.42
C VAL A 115 1.33 -3.41 17.83
N ALA A 116 2.49 -3.99 18.16
CA ALA A 116 2.75 -4.56 19.48
C ALA A 116 2.63 -3.51 20.60
N ALA A 117 3.19 -2.31 20.40
CA ALA A 117 3.08 -1.21 21.34
C ALA A 117 1.64 -0.74 21.53
N ALA A 118 0.84 -0.69 20.46
CA ALA A 118 -0.56 -0.27 20.53
C ALA A 118 -1.47 -1.30 21.26
N LEU A 119 -1.10 -2.58 21.28
CA LEU A 119 -1.84 -3.62 22.00
C LEU A 119 -1.67 -3.54 23.53
N GLY A 120 -0.63 -2.87 24.02
CA GLY A 120 -0.40 -2.71 25.47
C GLY A 120 -0.15 -4.05 26.19
N LEU A 121 0.57 -4.98 25.55
CA LEU A 121 0.88 -6.29 26.11
C LEU A 121 1.72 -6.14 27.39
N GLY A 122 1.25 -6.78 28.47
CA GLY A 122 1.99 -6.85 29.74
C GLY A 122 2.90 -8.07 29.82
N GLU A 123 3.73 -8.15 30.87
CA GLU A 123 4.69 -9.25 31.12
C GLU A 123 4.05 -10.64 31.17
N HIS A 124 2.75 -10.74 31.50
CA HIS A 124 2.02 -12.00 31.57
C HIS A 124 1.12 -12.27 30.36
N ALA A 125 1.24 -11.47 29.29
CA ALA A 125 0.49 -11.70 28.07
C ALA A 125 0.99 -12.98 27.38
N GLY A 126 0.08 -13.91 27.10
CA GLY A 126 0.37 -15.07 26.28
C GLY A 126 0.37 -14.70 24.80
N VAL A 127 1.55 -14.52 24.21
CA VAL A 127 1.70 -14.32 22.75
C VAL A 127 1.91 -15.69 22.11
N VAL A 128 1.09 -16.01 21.10
CA VAL A 128 1.24 -17.25 20.34
C VAL A 128 1.81 -16.91 18.97
N THR A 129 3.00 -17.42 18.68
CA THR A 129 3.66 -17.32 17.38
C THR A 129 3.78 -18.71 16.74
N ASP A 130 4.10 -18.76 15.45
CA ASP A 130 4.39 -20.01 14.75
C ASP A 130 5.90 -20.30 14.71
N VAL A 131 6.26 -21.55 14.37
CA VAL A 131 7.67 -22.03 14.35
C VAL A 131 8.55 -21.38 13.27
N TYR A 132 7.96 -20.71 12.29
CA TYR A 132 8.64 -20.00 11.21
C TYR A 132 8.54 -18.48 11.37
N HIS A 133 8.10 -17.99 12.53
CA HIS A 133 8.12 -16.57 12.84
C HIS A 133 9.54 -16.02 12.78
N TYR A 134 9.69 -14.75 12.39
CA TYR A 134 11.00 -14.13 12.27
C TYR A 134 11.63 -13.94 13.65
N ASP A 135 12.76 -14.61 13.92
CA ASP A 135 13.37 -14.67 15.25
C ASP A 135 13.61 -13.29 15.89
N ALA A 136 13.99 -12.28 15.11
CA ALA A 136 14.24 -10.95 15.67
C ALA A 136 12.96 -10.24 16.16
N SER A 137 11.78 -10.68 15.69
CA SER A 137 10.49 -10.17 16.17
C SER A 137 10.10 -10.74 17.54
N LEU A 138 10.73 -11.83 18.01
CA LEU A 138 10.44 -12.41 19.33
C LEU A 138 10.83 -11.48 20.49
N ILE A 139 11.86 -10.65 20.28
CA ILE A 139 12.27 -9.62 21.25
C ILE A 139 11.13 -8.64 21.54
N LEU A 140 10.24 -8.41 20.56
CA LEU A 140 9.10 -7.51 20.69
C LEU A 140 8.06 -8.02 21.69
N TYR A 141 8.06 -9.32 21.94
CA TYR A 141 7.16 -10.00 22.86
C TYR A 141 7.84 -10.31 24.22
N GLY A 142 9.10 -9.91 24.39
CA GLY A 142 9.86 -10.13 25.62
C GLY A 142 10.50 -11.52 25.74
N GLU A 143 10.51 -12.32 24.67
CA GLU A 143 11.27 -13.57 24.64
C GLU A 143 12.79 -13.27 24.57
N ARG A 144 13.59 -14.06 25.30
CA ARG A 144 15.04 -13.90 25.45
C ARG A 144 15.76 -15.23 25.28
#